data_AF-A0A8C5Z2E4-F1
#
_entry.id   AF-A0A8C5Z2E4-F1
#
_cell.length_a   1.000
_cell.length_b   1.000
_cell.length_c   1.000
_cell.angle_alpha   90.00
_cell.angle_beta   90.00
_cell.angle_gamma   90.00
#
_symmetry.space_group_name_H-M   'P 1'
#
loop_
_entity.id
_entity.type
_entity.pdbx_description
1 polymer ?
#
loop_
_entity_poly.entity_id
_entity_poly.type
_entity_poly.pdbx_seq_one_letter_code
_entity_poly.pdbx_strand_id
1 'polypeptide(L)'
;MESSLTVLRVSLYHPTLGTAAFINVPLELQHDTSPLLIGRGHDTHLQLQVPHLSRRHLSLEPYLEPGSTLLAFCLKNLSRKSCVWVNGLLLRFLEQVPLSVTNRISFSNIQMTIHIKRGTSLEAFVCCFHMSPSPLIYRPKAEETDE
;
A
#
# COMPACT_ATOMS: atom_id res chain seq x y z
N MET A 1 -0.47 28.30 13.30
CA MET A 1 -1.39 27.63 12.36
C MET A 1 -1.31 26.15 12.67
N GLU A 2 -2.43 25.49 12.88
CA GLU A 2 -2.46 24.03 13.05
C GLU A 2 -2.13 23.37 11.70
N SER A 3 -1.13 22.50 11.65
CA SER A 3 -0.73 21.81 10.42
C SER A 3 -1.66 20.63 10.17
N SER A 4 -2.11 20.46 8.92
CA SER A 4 -3.00 19.35 8.55
C SER A 4 -2.16 18.12 8.19
N LEU A 5 -2.50 16.94 8.72
CA LEU A 5 -1.82 15.70 8.35
C LEU A 5 -2.16 15.29 6.92
N THR A 6 -1.20 14.71 6.20
CA THR A 6 -1.50 13.99 4.97
C THR A 6 -2.27 12.71 5.31
N VAL A 7 -3.34 12.42 4.57
CA VAL A 7 -4.21 11.26 4.81
C VAL A 7 -4.07 10.26 3.66
N LEU A 8 -3.67 9.03 3.97
CA LEU A 8 -3.68 7.89 3.06
C LEU A 8 -4.92 7.04 3.32
N ARG A 9 -5.91 7.10 2.43
CA ARG A 9 -7.05 6.18 2.47
C ARG A 9 -6.67 4.90 1.76
N VAL A 10 -6.53 3.84 2.55
CA VAL A 10 -6.07 2.53 2.08
C VAL A 10 -7.25 1.57 2.07
N SER A 11 -7.55 0.98 0.91
CA SER A 11 -8.47 -0.16 0.85
C SER A 11 -7.72 -1.44 0.53
N LEU A 12 -8.10 -2.53 1.20
CA LEU A 12 -7.49 -3.85 1.06
C LEU A 12 -8.54 -4.90 0.70
N TYR A 13 -8.17 -5.82 -0.18
CA TYR A 13 -9.00 -6.95 -0.58
C TYR A 13 -8.15 -8.18 -0.81
N HIS A 14 -8.64 -9.33 -0.36
CA HIS A 14 -8.07 -10.64 -0.68
C HIS A 14 -9.20 -11.59 -1.11
N PRO A 15 -9.10 -12.26 -2.27
CA PRO A 15 -10.23 -13.00 -2.86
C PRO A 15 -10.67 -14.22 -2.05
N THR A 16 -9.75 -14.93 -1.41
CA THR A 16 -10.07 -16.17 -0.68
C THR A 16 -10.21 -15.95 0.83
N LEU A 17 -9.22 -15.30 1.45
CA LEU A 17 -9.19 -15.05 2.88
C LEU A 17 -10.11 -13.91 3.34
N GLY A 18 -10.59 -13.06 2.43
CA GLY A 18 -11.43 -11.91 2.76
C GLY A 18 -10.80 -11.01 3.82
N THR A 19 -11.59 -10.60 4.82
CA THR A 19 -11.15 -9.73 5.92
C THR A 19 -10.19 -10.43 6.89
N ALA A 20 -10.20 -11.77 6.95
CA ALA A 20 -9.31 -12.52 7.85
C ALA A 20 -7.82 -12.32 7.51
N ALA A 21 -7.49 -12.02 6.25
CA ALA A 21 -6.14 -11.64 5.83
C ALA A 21 -5.62 -10.36 6.50
N PHE A 22 -6.52 -9.52 7.03
CA PHE A 22 -6.24 -8.17 7.51
C PHE A 22 -6.67 -7.98 8.97
N ILE A 23 -6.85 -9.07 9.73
CA ILE A 23 -7.39 -9.02 11.10
C ILE A 23 -6.55 -8.17 12.07
N ASN A 24 -5.24 -8.03 11.82
CA ASN A 24 -4.32 -7.22 12.62
C ASN A 24 -4.14 -5.80 12.08
N VAL A 25 -4.82 -5.42 10.99
CA VAL A 25 -4.74 -4.08 10.43
C VAL A 25 -5.68 -3.17 11.23
N PRO A 26 -5.18 -2.07 11.84
CA PRO A 26 -6.02 -1.14 12.58
C PRO A 26 -6.94 -0.37 11.61
N LEU A 27 -8.01 0.24 12.13
CA LEU A 27 -8.86 1.13 11.32
C LEU A 27 -8.13 2.43 10.94
N GLU A 28 -7.28 2.92 11.84
CA GLU A 28 -6.49 4.12 11.64
C GLU A 28 -5.09 3.94 12.25
N LEU A 29 -4.09 4.52 11.60
CA LEU A 29 -2.72 4.56 12.09
C LEU A 29 -2.10 5.92 11.75
N GLN A 30 -1.79 6.72 12.78
CA GLN A 30 -0.88 7.85 12.63
C GLN A 30 0.55 7.34 12.64
N HIS A 31 1.37 7.83 11.70
CA HIS A 31 2.76 7.43 11.54
C HIS A 31 3.64 8.68 11.35
N ASP A 32 4.87 8.61 11.84
CA ASP A 32 5.88 9.61 11.52
C ASP A 32 6.33 9.47 10.05
N THR A 33 7.32 10.24 9.63
CA THR A 33 7.85 10.15 8.26
C THR A 33 8.85 9.03 8.03
N SER A 34 8.94 8.05 8.93
CA SER A 34 9.72 6.84 8.67
C SER A 34 9.00 5.91 7.68
N PRO A 35 9.69 4.91 7.10
CA PRO A 35 9.07 4.00 6.15
C PRO A 35 7.99 3.12 6.79
N LEU A 36 6.76 3.22 6.27
CA LEU A 36 5.66 2.38 6.74
C LEU A 36 5.78 0.96 6.15
N LEU A 37 6.35 0.05 6.94
CA LEU A 37 6.53 -1.36 6.60
C LEU A 37 5.23 -2.18 6.59
N ILE A 38 5.05 -2.97 5.54
CA ILE A 38 3.92 -3.89 5.31
C ILE A 38 4.45 -5.29 5.06
N GLY A 39 3.92 -6.29 5.76
CA GLY A 39 4.36 -7.69 5.59
C GLY A 39 3.71 -8.63 6.59
N ARG A 40 4.28 -9.82 6.79
CA ARG A 40 3.80 -10.78 7.82
C ARG A 40 4.62 -10.76 9.11
N GLY A 41 5.74 -10.07 9.12
CA GLY A 41 6.66 -10.03 10.26
C GLY A 41 6.10 -9.21 11.42
N HIS A 42 6.46 -9.58 12.65
CA HIS A 42 6.10 -8.82 13.85
C HIS A 42 6.77 -7.43 13.92
N ASP A 43 7.80 -7.22 13.10
CA ASP A 43 8.53 -5.98 12.94
C ASP A 43 7.93 -5.05 11.86
N THR A 44 6.71 -5.32 11.40
CA THR A 44 6.00 -4.48 10.42
C THR A 44 4.86 -3.72 11.08
N HIS A 45 4.59 -2.50 10.58
CA HIS A 45 3.50 -1.68 11.10
C HIS A 45 2.14 -2.23 10.67
N LEU A 46 2.04 -2.75 9.44
CA LEU A 46 0.84 -3.44 8.94
C LEU A 46 1.14 -4.93 8.74
N GLN A 47 0.75 -5.72 9.74
CA GLN A 47 0.90 -7.17 9.69
C GLN A 47 -0.30 -7.82 8.97
N LEU A 48 -0.05 -8.46 7.83
CA LEU A 48 -1.07 -9.17 7.06
C LEU A 48 -0.96 -10.67 7.29
N GLN A 49 -2.09 -11.33 7.52
CA GLN A 49 -2.22 -12.78 7.75
C GLN A 49 -2.41 -13.54 6.44
N VAL A 50 -1.45 -13.40 5.53
CA VAL A 50 -1.48 -14.06 4.21
C VAL A 50 -0.33 -15.08 4.12
N PRO A 51 -0.64 -16.36 3.81
CA PRO A 51 0.38 -17.38 3.60
C PRO A 51 1.39 -16.96 2.54
N HIS A 52 2.65 -17.34 2.74
CA HIS A 52 3.77 -17.06 1.83
C HIS A 52 4.12 -15.56 1.62
N LEU A 53 3.42 -14.64 2.25
CA LEU A 53 3.82 -13.23 2.28
C LEU A 53 5.24 -13.09 2.88
N SER A 54 6.00 -12.13 2.40
CA SER A 54 7.34 -11.86 2.94
C SER A 54 7.24 -11.18 4.30
N ARG A 55 8.23 -11.41 5.19
CA ARG A 55 8.25 -10.80 6.53
C ARG A 55 8.13 -9.26 6.42
N ARG A 56 8.94 -8.68 5.53
CA ARG A 56 8.76 -7.33 4.98
C ARG A 56 8.48 -7.49 3.50
N HIS A 57 7.33 -7.03 3.03
CA HIS A 57 6.91 -7.23 1.64
C HIS A 57 7.06 -5.97 0.82
N LEU A 58 6.60 -4.85 1.36
CA LEU A 58 6.75 -3.53 0.75
C LEU A 58 6.76 -2.46 1.82
N SER A 59 7.15 -1.24 1.44
CA SER A 59 7.09 -0.05 2.27
C SER A 59 6.45 1.11 1.52
N LEU A 60 5.75 1.96 2.26
CA LEU A 60 5.44 3.32 1.83
C LEU A 60 6.51 4.25 2.40
N GLU A 61 7.18 4.98 1.52
CA GLU A 61 8.36 5.78 1.80
C GLU A 61 7.99 7.27 1.63
N PRO A 62 7.70 8.00 2.72
CA PRO A 62 7.47 9.44 2.66
C PRO A 62 8.74 10.16 2.21
N TYR A 63 8.59 11.18 1.37
CA TYR A 63 9.70 12.03 0.96
C TYR A 63 9.22 13.46 0.64
N LEU A 64 10.17 14.39 0.59
CA LEU A 64 9.91 15.77 0.19
C LEU A 64 10.51 16.02 -1.20
N GLU A 65 9.69 16.45 -2.15
CA GLU A 65 10.18 16.91 -3.46
C GLU A 65 10.92 18.25 -3.30
N PRO A 66 11.99 18.50 -4.06
CA PRO A 66 12.68 19.79 -4.05
C PRO A 66 11.71 20.95 -4.30
N GLY A 67 11.64 21.89 -3.36
CA GLY A 67 10.73 23.05 -3.42
C GLY A 67 9.28 22.76 -3.02
N SER A 68 8.92 21.52 -2.67
CA SER A 68 7.61 21.19 -2.12
C SER A 68 7.54 21.52 -0.64
N THR A 69 6.33 21.82 -0.16
CA THR A 69 5.97 21.96 1.25
C THR A 69 5.02 20.86 1.73
N LEU A 70 4.80 19.84 0.90
CA LEU A 70 3.87 18.75 1.14
C LEU A 70 4.60 17.41 1.01
N LEU A 71 4.22 16.44 1.84
CA LEU A 71 4.73 15.07 1.76
C LEU A 71 4.29 14.39 0.46
N ALA A 72 5.25 13.77 -0.22
CA ALA A 72 5.05 12.81 -1.29
C ALA A 72 5.40 11.40 -0.79
N PHE A 73 5.04 10.37 -1.57
CA PHE A 73 5.24 8.97 -1.16
C PHE A 73 5.74 8.14 -2.33
N CYS A 74 6.72 7.27 -2.09
CA CYS A 74 7.06 6.18 -2.98
C CYS A 74 6.55 4.86 -2.39
N LEU A 75 6.25 3.88 -3.25
CA LEU A 75 6.11 2.49 -2.84
C LEU A 75 7.36 1.74 -3.25
N LYS A 76 7.95 0.99 -2.32
CA LYS A 76 9.13 0.17 -2.56
C LYS A 76 8.84 -1.30 -2.32
N ASN A 77 9.25 -2.15 -3.26
CA ASN A 77 9.16 -3.60 -3.07
C ASN A 77 10.34 -4.11 -2.23
N LEU A 78 10.04 -4.78 -1.11
CA LEU A 78 11.02 -5.38 -0.21
C LEU A 78 11.07 -6.91 -0.31
N SER A 79 10.17 -7.51 -1.11
CA SER A 79 10.13 -8.94 -1.33
C SER A 79 11.13 -9.38 -2.41
N ARG A 80 11.94 -10.40 -2.08
CA ARG A 80 12.75 -11.13 -3.05
C ARG A 80 11.98 -12.20 -3.81
N LYS A 81 10.79 -12.58 -3.31
CA LYS A 81 10.01 -13.74 -3.77
C LYS A 81 8.79 -13.37 -4.60
N SER A 82 8.27 -12.16 -4.41
CA SER A 82 7.10 -11.65 -5.12
C SER A 82 7.43 -10.32 -5.77
N CYS A 83 6.90 -10.10 -6.95
CA CYS A 83 6.83 -8.76 -7.50
C CYS A 83 5.62 -8.01 -6.93
N VAL A 84 5.64 -6.69 -7.07
CA VAL A 84 4.52 -5.80 -6.73
C VAL A 84 4.14 -5.07 -8.00
N TRP A 85 2.85 -4.99 -8.32
CA TRP A 85 2.37 -4.15 -9.41
C TRP A 85 1.79 -2.86 -8.84
N VAL A 86 2.14 -1.71 -9.41
CA VAL A 86 1.61 -0.39 -9.05
C VAL A 86 1.17 0.33 -10.31
N ASN A 87 -0.13 0.60 -10.45
CA ASN A 87 -0.71 1.25 -11.64
C ASN A 87 -0.33 0.57 -12.97
N GLY A 88 -0.15 -0.75 -12.96
CA GLY A 88 0.30 -1.53 -14.14
C GLY A 88 1.82 -1.61 -14.31
N LEU A 89 2.61 -0.88 -13.53
CA LEU A 89 4.07 -1.01 -13.50
C LEU A 89 4.50 -2.17 -12.57
N LEU A 90 5.37 -3.04 -13.05
CA LEU A 90 5.96 -4.12 -12.27
C LEU A 90 7.18 -3.60 -11.48
N LEU A 91 7.21 -3.86 -10.17
CA LEU A 91 8.34 -3.59 -9.28
C LEU A 91 8.96 -4.91 -8.81
N ARG A 92 10.24 -5.10 -9.10
CA ARG A 92 11.11 -6.18 -8.59
C ARG A 92 11.74 -5.77 -7.26
N PHE A 93 12.55 -6.66 -6.69
CA PHE A 93 13.18 -6.44 -5.39
C PHE A 93 13.96 -5.12 -5.35
N LEU A 94 13.66 -4.28 -4.34
CA LEU A 94 14.21 -2.94 -4.09
C LEU A 94 13.85 -1.86 -5.10
N GLU A 95 13.12 -2.18 -6.16
CA GLU A 95 12.56 -1.16 -7.04
C GLU A 95 11.47 -0.37 -6.30
N GLN A 96 11.38 0.92 -6.64
CA GLN A 96 10.40 1.83 -6.07
C GLN A 96 9.80 2.72 -7.15
N VAL A 97 8.57 3.18 -6.90
CA VAL A 97 7.85 4.10 -7.80
C VAL A 97 7.17 5.19 -6.97
N PRO A 98 7.19 6.46 -7.42
CA PRO A 98 6.38 7.50 -6.80
C PRO A 98 4.89 7.20 -6.93
N LEU A 99 4.14 7.52 -5.88
CA LEU A 99 2.69 7.37 -5.83
C LEU A 99 2.01 8.66 -6.28
N SER A 100 0.93 8.50 -7.04
CA SER A 100 0.05 9.59 -7.46
C SER A 100 -1.09 9.79 -6.45
N VAL A 101 -2.09 10.61 -6.78
CA VAL A 101 -3.28 10.80 -5.93
C VAL A 101 -4.05 9.49 -5.72
N THR A 102 -4.17 8.65 -6.75
CA THR A 102 -4.87 7.36 -6.68
C THR A 102 -3.98 6.26 -7.23
N ASN A 103 -3.77 5.20 -6.44
CA ASN A 103 -2.86 4.12 -6.82
C ASN A 103 -3.53 2.76 -6.65
N ARG A 104 -3.37 1.90 -7.65
CA ARG A 104 -3.83 0.51 -7.67
C ARG A 104 -2.63 -0.39 -7.53
N ILE A 105 -2.58 -1.17 -6.46
CA ILE A 105 -1.46 -2.02 -6.11
C ILE A 105 -1.93 -3.47 -6.03
N SER A 106 -1.15 -4.40 -6.57
CA SER A 106 -1.42 -5.84 -6.42
C SER A 106 -0.16 -6.64 -6.16
N PHE A 107 -0.21 -7.55 -5.19
CA PHE A 107 0.89 -8.42 -4.78
C PHE A 107 0.34 -9.61 -4.00
N SER A 108 0.94 -10.80 -4.12
CA SER A 108 0.55 -11.98 -3.30
C SER A 108 -0.99 -12.21 -3.19
N ASN A 109 -1.72 -12.08 -4.30
CA ASN A 109 -3.19 -12.14 -4.39
C ASN A 109 -3.98 -11.05 -3.62
N ILE A 110 -3.28 -10.13 -2.98
CA ILE A 110 -3.86 -8.94 -2.35
C ILE A 110 -4.04 -7.87 -3.42
N GLN A 111 -5.21 -7.24 -3.40
CA GLN A 111 -5.45 -5.97 -4.07
C GLN A 111 -5.46 -4.87 -3.01
N MET A 112 -4.82 -3.76 -3.34
CA MET A 112 -4.71 -2.61 -2.48
C MET A 112 -4.94 -1.35 -3.31
N THR A 113 -5.68 -0.39 -2.77
CA THR A 113 -5.77 0.95 -3.35
C THR A 113 -5.37 1.99 -2.32
N ILE A 114 -4.62 3.00 -2.75
CA ILE A 114 -4.21 4.12 -1.90
C ILE A 114 -4.68 5.41 -2.54
N HIS A 115 -5.53 6.16 -1.84
CA HIS A 115 -5.91 7.52 -2.21
C HIS A 115 -5.26 8.53 -1.25
N ILE A 116 -4.46 9.45 -1.79
CA ILE A 116 -3.67 10.41 -1.02
C ILE A 116 -4.39 11.75 -0.99
N LYS A 117 -4.79 12.21 0.20
CA LYS A 117 -5.21 13.59 0.44
C LYS A 117 -4.09 14.34 1.14
N ARG A 118 -3.46 15.28 0.43
CA ARG A 118 -2.29 16.03 0.92
C ARG A 118 -2.66 16.92 2.12
N GLY A 119 -1.73 17.01 3.06
CA GLY A 119 -1.75 17.92 4.19
C GLY A 119 -0.42 18.68 4.31
N THR A 120 -0.41 19.73 5.13
CA THR A 120 0.74 20.64 5.31
C THR A 120 1.76 20.19 6.35
N SER A 121 1.44 19.17 7.15
CA SER A 121 2.41 18.59 8.09
C SER A 121 3.47 17.78 7.34
N LEU A 122 4.73 18.01 7.70
CA LEU A 122 5.89 17.26 7.22
C LEU A 122 6.42 16.27 8.27
N GLU A 123 5.80 16.20 9.44
CA GLU A 123 6.29 15.39 10.57
C GLU A 123 5.55 14.06 10.69
N ALA A 124 4.32 14.00 10.20
CA ALA A 124 3.48 12.82 10.30
C ALA A 124 2.41 12.77 9.20
N PHE A 125 1.86 11.57 9.02
CA PHE A 125 0.70 11.30 8.19
C PHE A 125 -0.21 10.30 8.89
N VAL A 126 -1.42 10.14 8.37
CA VAL A 126 -2.39 9.16 8.89
C VAL A 126 -2.85 8.23 7.78
N CYS A 127 -2.93 6.95 8.10
CA CYS A 127 -3.54 5.93 7.24
C CYS A 127 -4.92 5.58 7.79
N CYS A 128 -5.95 5.63 6.94
CA CYS A 128 -7.28 5.13 7.26
C CYS A 128 -7.54 3.88 6.41
N PHE A 129 -7.81 2.75 7.06
CA PHE A 129 -7.93 1.45 6.40
C PHE A 129 -9.38 1.01 6.23
N HIS A 130 -9.67 0.41 5.07
CA HIS A 130 -10.95 -0.17 4.75
C HIS A 130 -10.75 -1.57 4.13
N MET A 131 -11.31 -2.60 4.75
CA MET A 131 -11.26 -3.97 4.23
C MET A 131 -12.48 -4.22 3.35
N SER A 132 -12.27 -4.28 2.05
CA SER A 132 -13.34 -4.41 1.07
C SER A 132 -13.85 -5.86 0.98
N PRO A 133 -15.17 -6.08 0.91
CA PRO A 133 -15.73 -7.40 0.65
C PRO A 133 -15.69 -7.78 -0.84
N SER A 134 -15.41 -6.82 -1.73
CA SER A 134 -15.38 -7.01 -3.18
C SER A 134 -14.04 -6.59 -3.79
N PRO A 135 -13.67 -7.12 -4.98
CA PRO A 135 -12.47 -6.70 -5.69
C PRO A 135 -12.37 -5.19 -5.86
N LEU A 136 -11.15 -4.67 -5.67
CA LEU A 136 -10.81 -3.25 -5.82
C LEU A 136 -10.30 -2.92 -7.23
N ILE A 137 -9.70 -3.90 -7.88
CA ILE A 137 -9.07 -3.78 -9.20
C ILE A 137 -9.76 -4.77 -10.12
N TYR A 138 -10.58 -4.24 -11.03
CA TYR A 138 -11.18 -5.05 -12.08
C TYR A 138 -10.10 -5.44 -13.09
N ARG A 139 -9.87 -6.75 -13.24
CA ARG A 139 -9.19 -7.30 -14.40
C ARG A 139 -10.26 -7.85 -15.33
N PRO A 140 -10.37 -7.38 -16.59
CA PRO A 140 -11.12 -8.11 -17.59
C PRO A 140 -10.54 -9.54 -17.62
N LYS A 141 -11.39 -10.56 -17.57
CA LYS A 141 -10.93 -11.90 -17.93
C LYS A 141 -10.39 -11.81 -19.36
N ALA A 142 -9.17 -12.26 -19.60
CA ALA A 142 -8.78 -12.55 -20.96
C ALA A 142 -9.76 -13.63 -21.44
N GLU A 143 -10.48 -13.37 -22.53
CA GLU A 143 -11.12 -14.43 -23.27
C GLU A 143 -9.98 -15.34 -23.74
N GLU A 144 -9.87 -16.51 -23.13
CA GLU A 144 -9.12 -17.62 -23.72
C GLU A 144 -9.90 -17.97 -25.00
N THR A 145 -9.51 -17.37 -26.13
CA THR A 145 -9.83 -17.95 -27.43
C THR A 145 -8.98 -19.20 -27.56
N ASP A 146 -9.60 -20.34 -27.26
CA ASP A 146 -9.18 -21.64 -27.78
C ASP A 146 -9.27 -21.56 -29.32
N GLU A 147 -8.13 -21.57 -29.99
CA GLU A 147 -8.00 -22.06 -31.38
C GLU A 147 -7.44 -23.48 -31.37
#